data_AF-B2JAY3-F1
#
_entry.id   AF-B2JAY3-F1
#
_cell.length_a   1.000
_cell.length_b   1.000
_cell.length_c   1.000
_cell.angle_alpha   90.00
_cell.angle_beta   90.00
_cell.angle_gamma   90.00
#
_symmetry.space_group_name_H-M   'P 1'
#
loop_
_entity.id
_entity.type
_entity.pdbx_description
1 polymer ?
#
loop_
_entity_poly.entity_id
_entity_poly.type
_entity_poly.pdbx_seq_one_letter_code
_entity_poly.pdbx_strand_id
1 'polypeptide(L)'
;METSKVVTIPNHWTLPKYSLGQRTKQGMIVGVQYCLFENLVVPERDGSWRYAILVSTEDEQVEYISEAGVQLPPEKELRLEIEGEIDFCQRKIENLTQYLEAV
;
A
#
# COMPACT_ATOMS: atom_id res chain seq x y z
N MET A 1 -3.73 20.13 -13.09
CA MET A 1 -2.44 19.82 -12.43
C MET A 1 -2.72 19.61 -10.97
N GLU A 2 -2.85 18.36 -10.52
CA GLU A 2 -2.91 18.08 -9.09
C GLU A 2 -1.53 18.37 -8.49
N THR A 3 -1.50 19.20 -7.46
CA THR A 3 -0.27 19.48 -6.71
C THR A 3 0.12 18.21 -5.95
N SER A 4 1.25 17.59 -6.30
CA SER A 4 1.83 16.52 -5.51
C SER A 4 1.99 17.00 -4.05
N LYS A 5 1.20 16.43 -3.14
CA LYS A 5 1.27 16.76 -1.72
C LYS A 5 2.54 16.14 -1.16
N VAL A 6 3.54 16.97 -0.90
CA VAL A 6 4.78 16.54 -0.25
C VAL A 6 4.53 16.45 1.26
N VAL A 7 4.66 15.25 1.81
CA VAL A 7 4.64 15.04 3.26
C VAL A 7 6.06 15.15 3.78
N THR A 8 6.31 16.07 4.71
CA THR A 8 7.62 16.22 5.36
C THR A 8 7.66 15.37 6.63
N ILE A 9 8.64 14.49 6.72
CA ILE A 9 8.89 13.67 7.91
C ILE A 9 9.83 14.46 8.85
N PRO A 10 9.54 14.57 10.15
CA PRO A 10 10.43 15.20 11.11
C PRO A 10 11.83 14.56 11.12
N ASN A 11 12.88 15.37 11.20
CA ASN A 11 14.28 14.92 11.12
C ASN A 11 14.70 13.91 12.20
N HIS A 12 13.95 13.80 13.29
CA HIS A 12 14.23 12.87 14.39
C HIS A 12 13.49 11.53 14.25
N TRP A 13 12.67 11.36 13.21
CA TRP A 13 12.04 10.08 12.88
C TRP A 13 12.91 9.32 11.90
N THR A 14 12.88 8.01 12.00
CA THR A 14 13.38 7.15 10.93
C THR A 14 12.50 7.33 9.69
N LEU A 15 13.05 7.12 8.49
CA LEU A 15 12.24 7.10 7.27
C LEU A 15 11.44 5.78 7.20
N PRO A 16 10.18 5.80 6.71
CA PRO A 16 9.41 4.58 6.52
C PRO A 16 10.08 3.72 5.45
N LYS A 17 10.20 2.42 5.69
CA LYS A 17 10.75 1.49 4.68
C LYS A 17 9.84 1.31 3.47
N TYR A 18 8.53 1.45 3.67
CA TYR A 18 7.51 1.21 2.65
C TYR A 18 6.67 2.46 2.39
N SER A 19 6.11 2.54 1.18
CA SER A 19 5.37 3.71 0.69
C SER A 19 3.88 3.44 0.52
N LEU A 20 3.06 4.50 0.53
CA LEU A 20 1.65 4.42 0.14
C LEU A 20 1.51 3.88 -1.30
N GLY A 21 0.50 3.03 -1.51
CA GLY A 21 0.24 2.36 -2.79
C GLY A 21 1.16 1.18 -3.08
N GLN A 22 2.17 0.91 -2.24
CA GLN A 22 3.06 -0.23 -2.44
C GLN A 22 2.32 -1.55 -2.17
N ARG A 23 2.48 -2.52 -3.09
CA ARG A 23 1.98 -3.89 -2.93
C ARG A 23 2.88 -4.70 -2.01
N THR A 24 2.24 -5.48 -1.15
CA THR A 24 2.84 -6.43 -0.19
C THR A 24 2.16 -7.78 -0.36
N LYS A 25 2.72 -8.86 0.20
CA LYS A 25 2.06 -10.17 0.19
C LYS A 25 0.71 -10.17 0.89
N GLN A 26 0.51 -9.25 1.82
CA GLN A 26 -0.71 -9.11 2.59
C GLN A 26 -1.77 -8.25 1.87
N GLY A 27 -1.38 -7.44 0.88
CA GLY A 27 -2.27 -6.49 0.23
C GLY A 27 -1.58 -5.17 -0.09
N MET A 28 -2.36 -4.11 -0.35
CA MET A 28 -1.82 -2.79 -0.70
C MET A 28 -1.71 -1.88 0.52
N ILE A 29 -0.58 -1.17 0.66
CA ILE A 29 -0.41 -0.17 1.72
C ILE A 29 -1.29 1.05 1.40
N VAL A 30 -2.27 1.31 2.26
CA VAL A 30 -3.21 2.45 2.13
C VAL A 30 -3.03 3.49 3.23
N GLY A 31 -2.20 3.21 4.24
CA GLY A 31 -1.86 4.15 5.30
C GLY A 31 -0.47 3.89 5.87
N VAL A 32 0.20 4.97 6.28
CA VAL A 32 1.51 4.95 6.93
C VAL A 32 1.42 5.81 8.18
N GLN A 33 1.76 5.23 9.34
CA GLN A 33 1.66 5.90 10.64
C GLN A 33 2.96 5.73 11.41
N TYR A 34 3.49 6.81 11.97
CA TYR A 34 4.55 6.74 12.97
C TYR A 34 3.93 6.66 14.35
N CYS A 35 4.19 5.56 15.06
CA CYS A 35 3.67 5.33 16.41
C CYS A 35 4.77 5.65 17.43
N LEU A 36 4.51 6.67 18.25
CA LEU A 36 5.25 6.90 19.49
C LEU A 36 4.76 5.88 20.54
N PHE A 37 5.65 5.43 21.42
CA PHE A 37 5.30 4.44 22.45
C PHE A 37 4.11 4.91 23.30
N GLU A 38 3.02 4.13 23.31
CA GLU A 38 1.91 4.33 24.24
C GLU A 38 2.04 3.48 25.53
N ASN A 39 3.12 2.72 25.70
CA ASN A 39 3.25 1.78 26.81
C ASN A 39 4.71 1.43 27.18
N LEU A 40 5.03 1.67 28.46
CA LEU A 40 6.33 1.63 29.15
C LEU A 40 7.07 0.27 29.24
N VAL A 41 6.94 -0.68 28.30
CA VAL A 41 7.43 -2.06 28.53
C VAL A 41 8.29 -2.68 27.41
N VAL A 42 8.67 -1.95 26.36
CA VAL A 42 9.60 -2.49 25.33
C VAL A 42 10.81 -1.55 25.15
N PRO A 43 12.06 -2.06 25.12
CA PRO A 43 13.28 -1.26 25.25
C PRO A 43 13.77 -0.66 23.92
N GLU A 44 12.91 -0.50 22.93
CA GLU A 44 13.24 0.28 21.74
C GLU A 44 12.95 1.74 22.11
N ARG A 45 13.97 2.62 22.11
CA ARG A 45 13.80 4.01 22.56
C ARG A 45 13.23 4.93 21.47
N ASP A 46 13.10 4.41 20.25
CA ASP A 46 12.78 5.18 19.05
C ASP A 46 11.45 4.67 18.48
N GLY A 47 10.49 5.57 18.21
CA GLY A 47 9.18 5.20 17.68
C GLY A 47 9.27 4.39 16.38
N SER A 48 8.21 3.68 16.03
CA SER A 48 8.22 2.75 14.88
C SER A 48 7.11 3.02 13.88
N TRP A 49 7.35 2.65 12.62
CA TRP A 49 6.36 2.72 11.56
C TRP A 49 5.37 1.54 11.63
N ARG A 50 4.10 1.86 11.43
CA ARG A 50 3.00 0.93 11.20
C ARG A 50 2.33 1.24 9.86
N TYR A 51 1.83 0.18 9.23
CA TYR A 51 1.23 0.23 7.91
C TYR A 51 -0.20 -0.30 7.97
N ALA A 52 -1.12 0.46 7.39
CA ALA A 52 -2.48 0.02 7.13
C ALA A 52 -2.50 -0.66 5.76
N ILE A 53 -2.90 -1.93 5.71
CA ILE A 53 -2.91 -2.76 4.52
C ILE A 53 -4.35 -3.11 4.16
N LEU A 54 -4.74 -2.76 2.93
CA LEU A 54 -5.99 -3.19 2.32
C LEU A 54 -5.82 -4.64 1.86
N VAL A 55 -6.44 -5.57 2.60
CA VAL A 55 -6.35 -7.02 2.34
C VAL A 55 -7.44 -7.51 1.37
N SER A 56 -8.58 -6.80 1.32
CA SER A 56 -9.69 -7.06 0.39
C SER A 56 -10.27 -5.73 -0.08
N THR A 57 -10.36 -5.55 -1.40
CA THR A 57 -11.03 -4.37 -1.99
C THR A 57 -12.55 -4.49 -1.96
N GLU A 58 -13.11 -5.69 -1.81
CA GLU A 58 -14.56 -5.91 -1.81
C GLU A 58 -15.18 -5.51 -0.48
N ASP A 59 -14.50 -5.83 0.62
CA ASP A 59 -14.98 -5.59 1.99
C ASP A 59 -14.33 -4.38 2.66
N GLU A 60 -13.46 -3.66 1.91
CA GLU A 60 -12.64 -2.55 2.41
C GLU A 60 -11.87 -2.88 3.71
N GLN A 61 -11.51 -4.16 3.88
CA GLN A 61 -10.87 -4.63 5.10
C GLN A 61 -9.44 -4.12 5.18
N VAL A 62 -9.13 -3.40 6.25
CA VAL A 62 -7.80 -2.84 6.52
C VAL A 62 -7.21 -3.46 7.78
N GLU A 63 -6.00 -4.00 7.66
CA GLU A 63 -5.21 -4.52 8.77
C GLU A 63 -4.02 -3.61 9.09
N TYR A 64 -3.70 -3.47 10.38
CA TYR A 64 -2.55 -2.68 10.82
C TYR A 64 -1.39 -3.60 11.20
N ILE A 65 -0.28 -3.48 10.49
CA ILE A 65 0.91 -4.28 10.75
C ILE A 65 2.13 -3.42 11.05
N SER A 66 3.02 -3.94 11.90
CA SER A 66 4.32 -3.31 12.18
C SER A 66 5.23 -3.36 10.95
N GLU A 67 6.18 -2.43 10.83
CA GLU A 67 7.18 -2.42 9.76
C GLU A 67 7.90 -3.75 9.56
N ALA A 68 8.26 -4.44 10.66
CA ALA A 68 8.92 -5.76 10.59
C ALA A 68 8.01 -6.90 10.09
N GLY A 69 6.69 -6.71 10.12
CA GLY A 69 5.70 -7.69 9.67
C GLY A 69 5.38 -7.58 8.18
N VAL A 70 5.78 -6.50 7.52
CA VAL A 70 5.53 -6.31 6.08
C VAL A 70 6.36 -7.30 5.28
N GLN A 71 5.71 -8.02 4.37
CA GLN A 71 6.39 -8.96 3.49
C GLN A 71 6.24 -8.50 2.05
N LEU A 72 7.37 -8.33 1.37
CA LEU A 72 7.35 -7.99 -0.05
C LEU A 72 7.13 -9.26 -0.89
N PRO A 73 6.29 -9.22 -1.92
CA PRO A 73 6.22 -10.29 -2.90
C PRO A 73 7.58 -10.43 -3.60
N PRO A 74 7.99 -11.65 -3.98
CA PRO A 74 9.10 -11.85 -4.90
C PRO A 74 8.87 -11.06 -6.19
N GLU A 75 9.94 -10.53 -6.78
CA GLU A 75 9.88 -9.73 -8.01
C GLU A 75 9.07 -10.41 -9.12
N LYS A 76 9.23 -11.73 -9.28
CA LYS A 76 8.51 -12.52 -10.27
C LYS A 76 6.99 -12.54 -10.03
N GLU A 77 6.56 -12.69 -8.78
CA GLU A 77 5.13 -12.70 -8.43
C GLU A 77 4.53 -11.31 -8.64
N LEU A 78 5.24 -10.27 -8.20
CA LEU A 78 4.82 -8.88 -8.40
C LEU A 78 4.66 -8.56 -9.89
N ARG A 79 5.60 -9.00 -10.72
CA ARG A 79 5.53 -8.80 -12.17
C ARG A 79 4.32 -9.49 -12.79
N LEU A 80 4.07 -10.75 -12.43
CA LEU A 80 2.92 -11.50 -12.95
C LEU A 80 1.59 -10.86 -12.53
N GLU A 81 1.50 -10.37 -11.29
CA GLU A 81 0.32 -9.67 -10.80
C GLU A 81 0.07 -8.37 -11.57
N ILE A 82 1.12 -7.56 -11.80
CA ILE A 82 1.03 -6.32 -12.59
C ILE A 82 0.62 -6.62 -14.03
N GLU A 83 1.24 -7.62 -14.67
CA GLU A 83 0.90 -8.03 -16.03
C GLU A 83 -0.58 -8.48 -16.11
N GLY A 84 -1.06 -9.27 -15.14
CA GLY A 84 -2.45 -9.70 -15.08
C GLY A 84 -3.45 -8.56 -14.86
N GLU A 85 -3.11 -7.58 -14.02
CA GLU A 85 -3.95 -6.40 -13.79
C GLU A 85 -4.04 -5.50 -15.03
N ILE A 86 -2.93 -5.33 -15.76
CA ILE A 86 -2.89 -4.62 -17.04
C ILE A 86 -3.84 -5.30 -18.04
N ASP A 87 -3.73 -6.62 -18.20
CA ASP A 87 -4.58 -7.41 -19.11
C ASP A 87 -6.06 -7.28 -18.74
N PHE A 88 -6.40 -7.35 -17.45
CA PHE A 88 -7.77 -7.18 -16.97
C PHE A 88 -8.31 -5.78 -17.30
N CYS A 89 -7.51 -4.73 -17.05
CA CYS A 89 -7.91 -3.35 -17.32
C CYS A 89 -8.10 -3.11 -18.82
N GLN A 90 -7.22 -3.65 -19.67
CA GLN A 90 -7.33 -3.55 -21.13
C GLN A 90 -8.64 -4.17 -21.62
N ARG A 91 -8.97 -5.39 -21.19
CA ARG A 91 -10.25 -6.03 -21.55
C ARG A 91 -11.46 -5.24 -21.07
N LYS A 92 -11.40 -4.66 -19.87
CA LYS A 92 -12.48 -3.83 -19.35
C LYS A 92 -12.68 -2.57 -20.21
N ILE A 93 -11.59 -1.92 -20.61
CA ILE A 93 -11.63 -0.76 -21.51
C ILE A 93 -12.24 -1.15 -22.86
N GLU A 94 -11.82 -2.27 -23.46
CA GLU A 94 -12.36 -2.76 -24.73
C GLU A 94 -13.88 -2.99 -24.64
N ASN A 95 -14.33 -3.71 -23.61
CA ASN A 95 -15.76 -4.00 -23.41
C ASN A 95 -16.58 -2.71 -23.24
N LEU A 96 -16.11 -1.75 -22.46
CA LEU A 96 -16.81 -0.48 -22.25
C LEU A 96 -16.82 0.38 -23.52
N THR A 97 -15.75 0.33 -24.32
CA THR A 97 -15.68 1.04 -25.60
C THR A 97 -16.69 0.47 -26.59
N GLN A 98 -16.80 -0.85 -26.70
CA GLN A 98 -17.83 -1.50 -27.52
C GLN A 98 -19.24 -1.14 -27.06
N TYR A 99 -19.47 -1.08 -25.75
CA TYR A 99 -20.76 -0.68 -25.21
C TYR A 99 -21.11 0.78 -25.58
N LEU A 100 -20.13 1.68 -25.52
CA LEU A 100 -20.31 3.09 -25.93
C LEU A 100 -20.59 3.23 -27.42
N GLU A 101 -19.96 2.44 -28.28
CA GLU A 101 -20.20 2.47 -29.73
C GLU A 101 -21.56 1.87 -30.13
N ALA A 102 -22.14 1.02 -29.28
CA ALA A 102 -23.44 0.39 -29.49
C ALA A 102 -24.64 1.25 -29.00
N VAL A 103 -24.37 2.41 -28.36
CA VAL A 103 -25.36 3.39 -27.87
C VAL A 103 -25.49 4.55 -28.85
#